data_AF-A0A351AFN4-F1
#
_entry.id   AF-A0A351AFN4-F1
#
_cell.length_a   1.000
_cell.length_b   1.000
_cell.length_c   1.000
_cell.angle_alpha   90.00
_cell.angle_beta   90.00
_cell.angle_gamma   90.00
#
_symmetry.space_group_name_H-M   'P 1'
#
loop_
_entity.id
_entity.type
_entity.pdbx_description
1 polymer ?
#
loop_
_entity_poly.entity_id
_entity_poly.type
_entity_poly.pdbx_seq_one_letter_code
_entity_poly.pdbx_strand_id
1 'polypeptide(L)'
;PGRQGGAQGAPPANANRPFRVEFAENQAFLVPTSGGARVAMTTDGSAQDFYGPQAWWSPDNRYVVVPKITRPPTRQIPIFTSRPADQLQPKYRLIDYVKPGDELPQTRFWVWDVTARRGHWINLDLYRDQFDLWSEGWSPDGKEFRFIFNERGHQTLRWIGHRPETQQTRAIIDEKSKTFVDYSQKFYLNATGGGAQEEAIWMSERSGYNHLYLIDVATGRVKNPITTGNYVVREVVNNDQARRQLTLRVMGMDANQDPYHVHFIRVGYDGKNLVRLTEANGTHNLEFSPDGQTYVATFSRADQPPMRELRRTTDGKKIADLEAADDAPLRATGWRRPIVISAKGRDGVTDIWGYVNLPTNFDPNRKYPVIEEIYAGPHGHHVRKGFNPSEGSGPVAELGFITVKIDGMGTNWRSKAFHDMAWQNIADAGFPDRIAWMKAAAQQIPQMDLSRVGIYGGSAGGQNTAHALLLHGDFYKVGVADCGCYDNRMDKIWWNEAWMGRMGPHYEAQACSTLAPNLKGHLMILVGEEDTNVDPASTYQLVDALNKADKDYEFILVPGAGHGTTGNPAVRRRMWDFFVRHLMGVEPRR
;
A
#
# COMPACT_ATOMS: atom_id res chain seq x y z
N PRO A 1 4.57 6.24 -0.34
CA PRO A 1 3.70 5.93 0.83
C PRO A 1 4.50 5.26 1.96
N GLY A 2 4.58 5.93 3.12
CA GLY A 2 4.49 5.29 4.43
C GLY A 2 5.62 4.41 4.97
N ARG A 3 6.90 4.55 4.58
CA ARG A 3 7.98 3.89 5.33
C ARG A 3 8.27 4.67 6.61
N GLN A 4 7.59 4.35 7.72
CA GLN A 4 7.96 4.83 9.06
C GLN A 4 9.13 4.00 9.60
N GLY A 5 10.25 4.02 8.87
CA GLY A 5 11.54 3.81 9.50
C GLY A 5 11.92 5.15 10.10
N GLY A 6 11.94 5.26 11.42
CA GLY A 6 12.68 6.36 12.03
C GLY A 6 14.06 6.33 11.40
N ALA A 7 14.42 7.38 10.66
CA ALA A 7 15.77 7.54 10.17
C ALA A 7 16.65 7.23 11.38
N GLN A 8 17.47 6.18 11.29
CA GLN A 8 18.57 6.02 12.24
C GLN A 8 19.20 7.41 12.26
N GLY A 9 19.11 8.10 13.40
CA GLY A 9 19.64 9.44 13.50
C GLY A 9 21.07 9.30 13.03
N ALA A 10 21.37 9.86 11.84
CA ALA A 10 22.71 9.77 11.29
C ALA A 10 23.59 10.28 12.43
N PRO A 11 24.58 9.49 12.91
CA PRO A 11 25.47 9.99 13.94
C PRO A 11 25.94 11.35 13.45
N PRO A 12 25.90 12.40 14.30
CA PRO A 12 26.18 13.77 13.88
C PRO A 12 27.45 13.74 13.04
N ALA A 13 27.39 14.31 11.83
CA ALA A 13 28.52 14.31 10.92
C ALA A 13 29.73 14.79 11.72
N ASN A 14 30.67 13.89 11.98
CA ASN A 14 31.84 14.21 12.79
C ASN A 14 32.57 15.33 12.04
N ALA A 15 32.49 16.57 12.56
CA ALA A 15 32.91 17.77 11.83
C ALA A 15 34.42 17.79 11.53
N ASN A 16 35.18 16.88 12.16
CA ASN A 16 36.63 16.76 12.05
C ASN A 16 37.07 15.45 11.38
N ARG A 17 36.47 15.09 10.22
CA ARG A 17 36.97 13.94 9.44
C ARG A 17 38.33 14.27 8.82
N PRO A 18 39.35 13.39 8.94
CA PRO A 18 40.65 13.60 8.29
C PRO A 18 40.58 13.41 6.76
N PHE A 19 39.53 12.74 6.26
CA PHE A 19 39.31 12.51 4.84
C PHE A 19 37.84 12.70 4.47
N ARG A 20 37.59 13.02 3.19
CA ARG A 20 36.28 12.91 2.54
C ARG A 20 36.35 11.83 1.45
N VAL A 21 35.18 11.30 1.05
CA VAL A 21 35.08 10.44 -0.13
C VAL A 21 34.66 11.30 -1.31
N GLU A 22 35.38 11.17 -2.42
CA GLU A 22 35.05 11.76 -3.71
C GLU A 22 34.72 10.64 -4.69
N PHE A 23 33.63 10.80 -5.45
CA PHE A 23 33.25 9.87 -6.52
C PHE A 23 33.55 10.54 -7.85
N ALA A 24 34.45 9.94 -8.63
CA ALA A 24 34.85 10.45 -9.94
C ALA A 24 35.19 9.27 -10.85
N GLU A 25 34.96 9.41 -12.15
CA GLU A 25 35.34 8.38 -13.14
C GLU A 25 34.77 6.98 -12.80
N ASN A 26 33.57 6.92 -12.20
CA ASN A 26 32.92 5.71 -11.69
C ASN A 26 33.63 5.00 -10.52
N GLN A 27 34.63 5.64 -9.90
CA GLN A 27 35.42 5.12 -8.77
C GLN A 27 35.16 5.93 -7.48
N ALA A 28 35.57 5.36 -6.35
CA ALA A 28 35.64 6.04 -5.07
C ALA A 28 37.10 6.39 -4.71
N PHE A 29 37.31 7.63 -4.28
CA PHE A 29 38.60 8.15 -3.85
C PHE A 29 38.52 8.69 -2.43
N LEU A 30 39.58 8.48 -1.67
CA LEU A 30 39.78 9.07 -0.36
C LEU A 30 40.61 10.36 -0.51
N VAL A 31 40.09 11.50 -0.06
CA VAL A 31 40.74 12.81 -0.22
C VAL A 31 41.02 13.44 1.14
N PRO A 32 42.27 13.80 1.48
CA PRO A 32 42.59 14.48 2.72
C PRO A 32 41.82 15.80 2.86
N THR A 33 41.23 16.07 4.03
CA THR A 33 40.53 17.34 4.29
C THR A 33 41.50 18.51 4.45
N SER A 34 42.76 18.24 4.82
CA SER A 34 43.86 19.23 4.88
C SER A 34 44.35 19.72 3.50
N GLY A 35 43.85 19.14 2.40
CA GLY A 35 44.47 19.28 1.08
C GLY A 35 45.57 18.24 0.84
N GLY A 36 45.72 17.82 -0.42
CA GLY A 36 46.66 16.77 -0.82
C GLY A 36 46.14 15.92 -1.98
N ALA A 37 46.95 14.96 -2.44
CA ALA A 37 46.56 14.04 -3.52
C ALA A 37 45.47 13.06 -3.06
N ARG A 38 44.52 12.76 -3.95
CA ARG A 38 43.51 11.72 -3.72
C ARG A 38 44.13 10.32 -3.75
N VAL A 39 43.63 9.42 -2.92
CA VAL A 39 44.00 8.00 -2.90
C VAL A 39 42.86 7.19 -3.49
N ALA A 40 43.13 6.37 -4.50
CA ALA A 40 42.13 5.46 -5.04
C ALA A 40 41.76 4.39 -4.01
N MET A 41 40.49 4.31 -3.63
CA MET A 41 39.97 3.20 -2.82
C MET A 41 39.56 2.02 -3.70
N THR A 42 39.31 2.30 -4.98
CA THR A 42 38.73 1.37 -5.96
C THR A 42 39.31 1.68 -7.35
N THR A 43 39.35 0.67 -8.22
CA THR A 43 39.91 0.80 -9.58
C THR A 43 39.12 0.06 -10.66
N ASP A 44 38.01 -0.58 -10.31
CA ASP A 44 37.26 -1.53 -11.14
C ASP A 44 35.84 -1.05 -11.49
N GLY A 45 35.52 0.20 -11.19
CA GLY A 45 34.30 0.87 -11.63
C GLY A 45 34.22 1.11 -13.15
N SER A 46 33.01 1.04 -13.69
CA SER A 46 32.65 1.32 -15.09
C SER A 46 31.31 2.04 -15.16
N ALA A 47 30.86 2.48 -16.34
CA ALA A 47 29.57 3.16 -16.48
C ALA A 47 28.36 2.27 -16.12
N GLN A 48 28.46 0.94 -16.29
CA GLN A 48 27.39 -0.01 -15.95
C GLN A 48 27.54 -0.58 -14.52
N ASP A 49 28.71 -0.45 -13.92
CA ASP A 49 29.04 -0.99 -12.60
C ASP A 49 29.91 0.02 -11.84
N PHE A 50 29.28 1.02 -11.25
CA PHE A 50 29.93 2.24 -10.74
C PHE A 50 29.81 2.35 -9.22
N TYR A 51 30.73 3.10 -8.61
CA TYR A 51 30.61 3.47 -7.20
C TYR A 51 29.63 4.64 -7.01
N GLY A 52 28.55 4.40 -6.28
CA GLY A 52 27.46 5.36 -6.06
C GLY A 52 27.81 6.48 -5.08
N PRO A 53 27.14 7.64 -5.12
CA PRO A 53 27.57 8.88 -4.46
C PRO A 53 27.36 8.90 -2.93
N GLN A 54 27.28 7.74 -2.29
CA GLN A 54 27.02 7.60 -0.85
C GLN A 54 28.23 6.99 -0.15
N ALA A 55 28.57 7.53 1.02
CA ALA A 55 29.66 7.04 1.84
C ALA A 55 29.25 7.04 3.31
N TRP A 56 29.28 5.86 3.94
CA TRP A 56 28.93 5.69 5.35
C TRP A 56 30.19 5.51 6.18
N TRP A 57 30.54 6.54 6.92
CA TRP A 57 31.69 6.55 7.83
C TRP A 57 31.35 5.92 9.17
N SER A 58 32.23 5.05 9.68
CA SER A 58 32.13 4.58 11.06
C SER A 58 32.30 5.78 12.01
N PRO A 59 31.70 5.74 13.22
CA PRO A 59 31.78 6.84 14.19
C PRO A 59 33.22 7.27 14.55
N ASP A 60 34.15 6.32 14.55
CA ASP A 60 35.58 6.51 14.82
C ASP A 60 36.40 6.92 13.58
N ASN A 61 35.75 7.10 12.42
CA ASN A 61 36.35 7.40 11.11
C ASN A 61 37.38 6.37 10.60
N ARG A 62 37.47 5.18 11.20
CA ARG A 62 38.40 4.14 10.75
C ARG A 62 37.94 3.47 9.47
N TYR A 63 36.65 3.24 9.33
CA TYR A 63 36.05 2.56 8.19
C TYR A 63 35.13 3.48 7.42
N VAL A 64 35.08 3.28 6.10
CA VAL A 64 34.05 3.86 5.25
C VAL A 64 33.49 2.79 4.33
N VAL A 65 32.16 2.73 4.24
CA VAL A 65 31.45 1.87 3.30
C VAL A 65 30.99 2.70 2.11
N VAL A 66 31.23 2.21 0.91
CA VAL A 66 30.73 2.80 -0.34
C VAL A 66 29.98 1.74 -1.16
N PRO A 67 28.86 2.09 -1.82
CA PRO A 67 28.12 1.15 -2.65
C PRO A 67 28.73 1.09 -4.05
N LYS A 68 28.87 -0.11 -4.60
CA LYS A 68 29.06 -0.37 -6.02
C LYS A 68 27.73 -0.86 -6.60
N ILE A 69 27.21 -0.15 -7.59
CA ILE A 69 25.88 -0.34 -8.14
C ILE A 69 26.03 -0.81 -9.58
N THR A 70 25.57 -2.02 -9.83
CA THR A 70 25.40 -2.54 -11.18
C THR A 70 24.04 -2.08 -11.70
N ARG A 71 24.03 -1.22 -12.72
CA ARG A 71 22.82 -0.65 -13.30
C ARG A 71 22.47 -1.38 -14.60
N PRO A 72 21.37 -2.15 -14.63
CA PRO A 72 20.90 -2.75 -15.88
C PRO A 72 20.31 -1.66 -16.80
N PRO A 73 20.13 -1.95 -18.10
CA PRO A 73 19.34 -1.11 -18.98
C PRO A 73 17.93 -0.93 -18.41
N THR A 74 17.52 0.32 -18.18
CA THR A 74 16.16 0.60 -17.73
C THR A 74 15.21 0.54 -18.91
N ARG A 75 14.12 -0.23 -18.79
CA ARG A 75 13.05 -0.22 -19.78
C ARG A 75 12.48 1.19 -19.89
N GLN A 76 12.32 1.65 -21.14
CA GLN A 76 11.64 2.89 -21.44
C GLN A 76 10.36 2.63 -22.20
N ILE A 77 9.29 3.35 -21.85
CA ILE A 77 8.02 3.34 -22.59
C ILE A 77 7.74 4.72 -23.17
N PRO A 78 7.14 4.79 -24.38
CA PRO A 78 6.70 6.06 -24.95
C PRO A 78 5.40 6.50 -24.30
N ILE A 79 5.34 7.78 -23.91
CA ILE A 79 4.11 8.49 -23.56
C ILE A 79 3.82 9.47 -24.69
N PHE A 80 2.66 9.32 -25.31
CA PHE A 80 2.20 10.15 -26.42
C PHE A 80 1.34 11.31 -25.91
N THR A 81 1.46 12.44 -26.58
CA THR A 81 0.63 13.63 -26.37
C THR A 81 0.08 14.05 -27.73
N SER A 82 -1.17 13.75 -28.02
CA SER A 82 -1.81 14.11 -29.31
C SER A 82 -2.14 15.59 -29.43
N ARG A 83 -2.31 16.28 -28.30
CA ARG A 83 -2.64 17.71 -28.27
C ARG A 83 -1.69 18.50 -27.35
N PRO A 84 -0.41 18.65 -27.75
CA PRO A 84 0.52 19.48 -26.99
C PRO A 84 0.05 20.93 -26.98
N ALA A 85 0.28 21.64 -25.87
CA ALA A 85 -0.11 23.05 -25.74
C ALA A 85 0.74 24.00 -26.61
N ASP A 86 1.92 23.54 -27.02
CA ASP A 86 2.98 24.32 -27.65
C ASP A 86 3.11 24.11 -29.17
N GLN A 87 2.42 23.13 -29.76
CA GLN A 87 2.48 22.87 -31.20
C GLN A 87 1.23 22.13 -31.71
N LEU A 88 1.04 22.07 -33.04
CA LEU A 88 -0.08 21.35 -33.66
C LEU A 88 0.17 19.84 -33.81
N GLN A 89 1.41 19.43 -34.04
CA GLN A 89 1.77 18.02 -34.27
C GLN A 89 1.94 17.26 -32.94
N PRO A 90 1.58 15.97 -32.86
CA PRO A 90 1.81 15.17 -31.65
C PRO A 90 3.28 15.14 -31.21
N LYS A 91 3.51 14.96 -29.91
CA LYS A 91 4.84 14.66 -29.35
C LYS A 91 4.82 13.37 -28.58
N TYR A 92 6.00 12.80 -28.36
CA TYR A 92 6.17 11.72 -27.40
C TYR A 92 7.38 11.99 -26.51
N ARG A 93 7.37 11.39 -25.33
CA ARG A 93 8.52 11.35 -24.42
C ARG A 93 8.73 9.92 -23.96
N LEU A 94 9.99 9.55 -23.73
CA LEU A 94 10.32 8.29 -23.09
C LEU A 94 10.36 8.49 -21.57
N ILE A 95 9.77 7.55 -20.84
CA ILE A 95 9.88 7.48 -19.38
C ILE A 95 10.47 6.13 -18.98
N ASP A 96 11.29 6.14 -17.94
CA ASP A 96 11.76 4.92 -17.29
C ASP A 96 10.59 4.23 -16.60
N TYR A 97 10.34 2.96 -16.95
CA TYR A 97 9.20 2.21 -16.45
C TYR A 97 9.55 0.72 -16.36
N VAL A 98 9.97 0.31 -15.18
CA VAL A 98 10.38 -1.08 -14.89
C VAL A 98 9.14 -1.95 -14.68
N LYS A 99 9.06 -3.05 -15.42
CA LYS A 99 7.95 -4.02 -15.40
C LYS A 99 8.37 -5.34 -14.75
N PRO A 100 7.43 -6.18 -14.28
CA PRO A 100 7.73 -7.53 -13.83
C PRO A 100 8.62 -8.28 -14.82
N GLY A 101 9.63 -8.96 -14.29
CA GLY A 101 10.64 -9.66 -15.10
C GLY A 101 11.82 -8.82 -15.56
N ASP A 102 11.74 -7.48 -15.57
CA ASP A 102 12.90 -6.64 -15.90
C ASP A 102 14.00 -6.75 -14.83
N GLU A 103 15.25 -6.53 -15.19
CA GLU A 103 16.36 -6.49 -14.23
C GLU A 103 16.29 -5.24 -13.34
N LEU A 104 16.70 -5.38 -12.08
CA LEU A 104 16.79 -4.28 -11.12
C LEU A 104 18.24 -3.98 -10.77
N PRO A 105 18.59 -2.71 -10.46
CA PRO A 105 19.91 -2.37 -9.96
C PRO A 105 20.31 -3.25 -8.79
N GLN A 106 21.53 -3.79 -8.84
CA GLN A 106 22.09 -4.62 -7.77
C GLN A 106 23.24 -3.87 -7.11
N THR A 107 23.27 -3.86 -5.77
CA THR A 107 24.28 -3.14 -4.99
C THR A 107 25.18 -4.11 -4.23
N ARG A 108 26.49 -3.84 -4.24
CA ARG A 108 27.47 -4.50 -3.39
C ARG A 108 28.23 -3.44 -2.58
N PHE A 109 28.49 -3.71 -1.31
CA PHE A 109 29.17 -2.76 -0.45
C PHE A 109 30.68 -3.05 -0.37
N TRP A 110 31.48 -2.03 -0.65
CA TRP A 110 32.93 -2.03 -0.44
C TRP A 110 33.24 -1.34 0.89
N VAL A 111 33.89 -2.07 1.79
CA VAL A 111 34.36 -1.55 3.08
C VAL A 111 35.83 -1.19 2.94
N TRP A 112 36.21 0.02 3.32
CA TRP A 112 37.59 0.49 3.28
C TRP A 112 38.08 0.83 4.70
N ASP A 113 39.21 0.24 5.11
CA ASP A 113 39.94 0.62 6.31
C ASP A 113 40.92 1.75 5.96
N VAL A 114 40.66 2.94 6.49
CA VAL A 114 41.43 4.16 6.24
C VAL A 114 42.85 4.07 6.78
N THR A 115 43.02 3.43 7.94
CA THR A 115 44.31 3.27 8.62
C THR A 115 45.16 2.24 7.88
N ALA A 116 44.57 1.09 7.55
CA ALA A 116 45.26 0.00 6.87
C ALA A 116 45.41 0.21 5.35
N ARG A 117 44.70 1.19 4.78
CA ARG A 117 44.67 1.51 3.34
C ARG A 117 44.35 0.30 2.46
N ARG A 118 43.36 -0.48 2.87
CA ARG A 118 42.87 -1.65 2.15
C ARG A 118 41.37 -1.79 2.35
N GLY A 119 40.71 -2.48 1.42
CA GLY A 119 39.28 -2.76 1.54
C GLY A 119 38.92 -4.20 1.19
N HIS A 120 37.68 -4.54 1.48
CA HIS A 120 37.09 -5.83 1.16
C HIS A 120 35.61 -5.66 0.84
N TRP A 121 35.06 -6.68 0.18
CA TRP A 121 33.64 -6.73 -0.14
C TRP A 121 32.82 -7.33 1.00
N ILE A 122 31.64 -6.78 1.25
CA ILE A 122 30.61 -7.51 1.98
C ILE A 122 30.15 -8.68 1.10
N ASN A 123 30.09 -9.88 1.67
CA ASN A 123 29.62 -11.08 0.97
C ASN A 123 28.11 -11.00 0.72
N LEU A 124 27.71 -11.21 -0.54
CA LEU A 124 26.34 -11.13 -1.02
C LEU A 124 25.40 -12.22 -0.49
N ASP A 125 25.88 -13.32 0.12
CA ASP A 125 25.07 -14.49 0.53
C ASP A 125 23.72 -14.18 1.17
N LEU A 126 23.64 -13.11 1.97
CA LEU A 126 22.41 -12.72 2.68
C LEU A 126 21.56 -11.66 1.97
N TYR A 127 22.00 -11.12 0.83
CA TYR A 127 21.31 -10.05 0.11
C TYR A 127 21.53 -10.11 -1.41
N ARG A 128 21.57 -11.32 -1.99
CA ARG A 128 21.51 -11.53 -3.45
C ARG A 128 20.09 -11.23 -3.95
N ASP A 129 19.95 -10.89 -5.23
CA ASP A 129 18.65 -10.74 -5.90
C ASP A 129 17.75 -9.69 -5.23
N GLN A 130 18.30 -8.47 -5.20
CA GLN A 130 17.74 -7.34 -4.48
C GLN A 130 16.56 -6.76 -5.24
N PHE A 131 15.46 -6.56 -4.52
CA PHE A 131 14.46 -5.58 -4.93
C PHE A 131 14.89 -4.17 -4.50
N ASP A 132 15.27 -4.03 -3.24
CA ASP A 132 15.65 -2.75 -2.65
C ASP A 132 16.55 -2.96 -1.42
N LEU A 133 17.44 -2.00 -1.16
CA LEU A 133 18.25 -1.88 0.05
C LEU A 133 17.99 -0.50 0.69
N TRP A 134 17.89 -0.43 2.01
CA TRP A 134 17.73 0.86 2.69
C TRP A 134 18.18 0.81 4.15
N SER A 135 18.11 1.96 4.85
CA SER A 135 18.52 2.11 6.26
C SER A 135 19.98 1.71 6.49
N GLU A 136 20.83 2.05 5.53
CA GLU A 136 22.27 1.89 5.59
C GLU A 136 22.89 2.80 6.64
N GLY A 137 23.63 2.22 7.57
CA GLY A 137 24.24 2.97 8.66
C GLY A 137 25.12 2.11 9.56
N TRP A 138 25.93 2.77 10.38
CA TRP A 138 26.73 2.09 11.39
C TRP A 138 25.95 1.93 12.69
N SER A 139 26.19 0.82 13.39
CA SER A 139 25.78 0.68 14.78
C SER A 139 26.34 1.83 15.63
N PRO A 140 25.67 2.23 16.72
CA PRO A 140 26.14 3.33 17.57
C PRO A 140 27.56 3.14 18.11
N ASP A 141 27.97 1.88 18.34
CA ASP A 141 29.33 1.53 18.79
C ASP A 141 30.36 1.43 17.65
N GLY A 142 29.95 1.65 16.41
CA GLY A 142 30.80 1.62 15.22
C GLY A 142 31.30 0.24 14.79
N LYS A 143 30.84 -0.84 15.43
CA LYS A 143 31.39 -2.19 15.18
C LYS A 143 30.74 -2.94 14.02
N GLU A 144 29.55 -2.51 13.57
CA GLU A 144 28.77 -3.21 12.55
C GLU A 144 28.13 -2.21 11.58
N PHE A 145 28.35 -2.41 10.28
CA PHE A 145 27.57 -1.73 9.24
C PHE A 145 26.29 -2.49 8.98
N ARG A 146 25.15 -1.81 8.96
CA ARG A 146 23.82 -2.42 8.93
C ARG A 146 22.96 -1.83 7.83
N PHE A 147 22.09 -2.65 7.28
CA PHE A 147 21.15 -2.27 6.22
C PHE A 147 19.98 -3.27 6.17
N ILE A 148 18.87 -2.84 5.57
CA ILE A 148 17.71 -3.68 5.29
C ILE A 148 17.79 -4.18 3.86
N PHE A 149 17.45 -5.45 3.67
CA PHE A 149 17.38 -6.11 2.37
C PHE A 149 15.96 -6.65 2.14
N ASN A 150 15.35 -6.26 1.03
CA ASN A 150 14.12 -6.84 0.50
C ASN A 150 14.45 -7.68 -0.72
N GLU A 151 14.20 -8.97 -0.62
CA GLU A 151 14.40 -9.92 -1.73
C GLU A 151 13.38 -9.66 -2.84
N ARG A 152 13.81 -9.83 -4.08
CA ARG A 152 12.91 -9.78 -5.22
C ARG A 152 11.81 -10.85 -5.11
N GLY A 153 10.56 -10.44 -5.32
CA GLY A 153 9.38 -11.28 -5.04
C GLY A 153 8.90 -11.21 -3.58
N HIS A 154 9.58 -10.44 -2.72
CA HIS A 154 9.11 -9.99 -1.41
C HIS A 154 8.78 -11.09 -0.39
N GLN A 155 9.32 -12.29 -0.56
CA GLN A 155 9.17 -13.40 0.38
C GLN A 155 10.11 -13.31 1.58
N THR A 156 11.19 -12.53 1.44
CA THR A 156 12.21 -12.37 2.46
C THR A 156 12.51 -10.89 2.70
N LEU A 157 12.52 -10.49 3.97
CA LEU A 157 12.98 -9.19 4.43
C LEU A 157 13.99 -9.38 5.56
N ARG A 158 15.19 -8.81 5.44
CA ARG A 158 16.26 -8.98 6.44
C ARG A 158 16.77 -7.65 6.95
N TRP A 159 17.12 -7.61 8.23
CA TRP A 159 18.05 -6.61 8.75
C TRP A 159 19.42 -7.26 8.90
N ILE A 160 20.41 -6.78 8.16
CA ILE A 160 21.71 -7.40 8.01
C ILE A 160 22.75 -6.56 8.72
N GLY A 161 23.73 -7.22 9.33
CA GLY A 161 24.91 -6.60 9.93
C GLY A 161 26.20 -7.19 9.39
N HIS A 162 27.21 -6.35 9.16
CA HIS A 162 28.55 -6.74 8.74
C HIS A 162 29.61 -6.14 9.66
N ARG A 163 30.53 -6.98 10.16
CA ARG A 163 31.66 -6.57 11.01
C ARG A 163 32.95 -6.51 10.20
N PRO A 164 33.55 -5.33 9.97
CA PRO A 164 34.78 -5.21 9.19
C PRO A 164 35.97 -5.99 9.75
N GLU A 165 36.15 -6.00 11.08
CA GLU A 165 37.29 -6.64 11.76
C GLU A 165 37.38 -8.15 11.49
N THR A 166 36.23 -8.83 11.47
CA THR A 166 36.14 -10.28 11.26
C THR A 166 35.66 -10.66 9.86
N GLN A 167 35.26 -9.67 9.07
CA GLN A 167 34.58 -9.81 7.78
C GLN A 167 33.30 -10.68 7.83
N GLN A 168 32.72 -10.85 9.03
CA GLN A 168 31.53 -11.66 9.22
C GLN A 168 30.27 -10.86 8.88
N THR A 169 29.39 -11.44 8.08
CA THR A 169 28.04 -10.93 7.80
C THR A 169 27.00 -11.84 8.45
N ARG A 170 25.95 -11.26 9.04
CA ARG A 170 24.85 -12.00 9.67
C ARG A 170 23.50 -11.33 9.41
N ALA A 171 22.43 -12.13 9.41
CA ALA A 171 21.07 -11.61 9.50
C ALA A 171 20.76 -11.36 10.99
N ILE A 172 20.56 -10.09 11.36
CA ILE A 172 20.08 -9.70 12.69
C ILE A 172 18.61 -10.10 12.83
N ILE A 173 17.82 -9.82 11.78
CA ILE A 173 16.44 -10.27 11.62
C ILE A 173 16.33 -10.93 10.25
N ASP A 174 15.66 -12.10 10.19
CA ASP A 174 15.37 -12.86 8.97
C ASP A 174 13.86 -13.14 8.92
N GLU A 175 13.09 -12.21 8.36
CA GLU A 175 11.64 -12.33 8.18
C GLU A 175 11.36 -13.06 6.87
N LYS A 176 10.57 -14.14 6.93
CA LYS A 176 10.22 -14.98 5.78
C LYS A 176 8.74 -15.27 5.74
N SER A 177 8.19 -15.30 4.54
CA SER A 177 6.78 -15.64 4.28
C SER A 177 6.69 -16.63 3.14
N LYS A 178 5.69 -17.53 3.20
CA LYS A 178 5.36 -18.42 2.07
C LYS A 178 4.70 -17.66 0.92
N THR A 179 4.03 -16.55 1.23
CA THR A 179 3.37 -15.68 0.26
C THR A 179 4.24 -14.45 0.01
N PHE A 180 4.06 -13.40 0.78
CA PHE A 180 4.83 -12.16 0.75
C PHE A 180 4.96 -11.58 2.16
N VAL A 181 5.96 -10.72 2.33
CA VAL A 181 6.15 -9.80 3.45
C VAL A 181 5.72 -8.42 2.98
N ASP A 182 4.67 -7.86 3.57
CA ASP A 182 4.17 -6.54 3.19
C ASP A 182 5.04 -5.40 3.77
N TYR A 183 6.22 -5.25 3.21
CA TYR A 183 7.17 -4.20 3.60
C TYR A 183 6.64 -2.78 3.29
N SER A 184 5.65 -2.66 2.39
CA SER A 184 5.17 -1.36 1.90
C SER A 184 4.15 -0.71 2.83
N GLN A 185 3.35 -1.52 3.53
CA GLN A 185 2.33 -1.05 4.49
C GLN A 185 2.66 -1.44 5.94
N LYS A 186 3.37 -2.54 6.16
CA LYS A 186 3.56 -3.16 7.50
C LYS A 186 5.04 -3.26 7.85
N PHE A 187 5.71 -2.10 7.89
CA PHE A 187 7.11 -2.03 8.26
C PHE A 187 7.33 -1.08 9.44
N TYR A 188 8.01 -1.59 10.46
CA TYR A 188 8.58 -0.78 11.53
C TYR A 188 9.85 -1.45 12.05
N LEU A 189 10.92 -0.66 12.13
CA LEU A 189 12.17 -1.01 12.78
C LEU A 189 12.63 0.17 13.62
N ASN A 190 12.87 -0.07 14.90
CA ASN A 190 13.55 0.89 15.77
C ASN A 190 14.52 0.15 16.68
N ALA A 191 15.82 0.44 16.54
CA ALA A 191 16.84 -0.06 17.46
C ALA A 191 17.03 0.91 18.63
N THR A 192 17.24 0.39 19.83
CA THR A 192 17.39 1.15 21.07
C THR A 192 18.41 0.49 21.99
N GLY A 193 18.95 1.24 22.94
CA GLY A 193 20.07 0.84 23.77
C GLY A 193 21.40 0.98 23.03
N GLY A 194 22.34 0.05 23.27
CA GLY A 194 23.64 0.05 22.61
C GLY A 194 24.52 -1.12 23.05
N GLY A 195 25.53 -1.43 22.22
CA GLY A 195 26.48 -2.50 22.48
C GLY A 195 25.80 -3.88 22.66
N ALA A 196 26.18 -4.60 23.72
CA ALA A 196 25.68 -5.96 23.96
C ALA A 196 24.21 -6.04 24.42
N GLN A 197 23.61 -4.91 24.82
CA GLN A 197 22.22 -4.83 25.29
C GLN A 197 21.30 -4.16 24.27
N GLU A 198 21.78 -3.98 23.03
CA GLU A 198 20.98 -3.39 21.98
C GLU A 198 19.77 -4.27 21.65
N GLU A 199 18.61 -3.63 21.56
CA GLU A 199 17.33 -4.24 21.23
C GLU A 199 16.75 -3.61 19.98
N ALA A 200 15.91 -4.34 19.26
CA ALA A 200 15.15 -3.81 18.14
C ALA A 200 13.66 -4.14 18.27
N ILE A 201 12.83 -3.16 17.97
CA ILE A 201 11.39 -3.32 17.83
C ILE A 201 11.12 -3.59 16.37
N TRP A 202 10.55 -4.77 16.07
CA TRP A 202 10.28 -5.25 14.73
C TRP A 202 8.81 -5.55 14.51
N MET A 203 8.26 -5.09 13.39
CA MET A 203 6.91 -5.42 12.95
C MET A 203 6.90 -6.68 12.08
N SER A 204 6.02 -7.62 12.40
CA SER A 204 5.93 -8.90 11.69
C SER A 204 4.52 -9.48 11.77
N GLU A 205 4.13 -10.20 10.73
CA GLU A 205 2.88 -10.93 10.66
C GLU A 205 3.03 -12.42 11.04
N ARG A 206 4.14 -12.82 11.67
CA ARG A 206 4.48 -14.22 11.98
C ARG A 206 3.43 -14.98 12.80
N SER A 207 2.60 -14.29 13.58
CA SER A 207 1.51 -14.92 14.33
C SER A 207 0.22 -15.10 13.51
N GLY A 208 0.21 -14.66 12.24
CA GLY A 208 -1.00 -14.50 11.43
C GLY A 208 -1.66 -13.13 11.55
N TYR A 209 -1.15 -12.24 12.40
CA TYR A 209 -1.58 -10.85 12.57
C TYR A 209 -0.36 -9.94 12.66
N ASN A 210 -0.48 -8.71 12.18
CA ASN A 210 0.62 -7.75 12.23
C ASN A 210 0.87 -7.27 13.66
N HIS A 211 1.98 -7.69 14.27
CA HIS A 211 2.34 -7.35 15.65
C HIS A 211 3.78 -6.87 15.76
N LEU A 212 4.10 -6.32 16.92
CA LEU A 212 5.44 -5.85 17.28
C LEU A 212 6.15 -6.86 18.18
N TYR A 213 7.43 -7.05 17.94
CA TYR A 213 8.31 -7.97 18.66
C TYR A 213 9.55 -7.24 19.13
N LEU A 214 9.97 -7.51 20.37
CA LEU A 214 11.24 -7.05 20.91
C LEU A 214 12.30 -8.11 20.59
N ILE A 215 13.33 -7.71 19.85
CA ILE A 215 14.41 -8.57 19.36
C ILE A 215 15.71 -8.20 20.07
N ASP A 216 16.46 -9.19 20.51
CA ASP A 216 17.83 -9.03 20.97
C ASP A 216 18.77 -8.91 19.75
N VAL A 217 19.44 -7.77 19.57
CA VAL A 217 20.22 -7.49 18.35
C VAL A 217 21.48 -8.35 18.26
N ALA A 218 22.06 -8.74 19.40
CA ALA A 218 23.27 -9.55 19.42
C ALA A 218 23.00 -10.98 18.91
N THR A 219 21.89 -11.58 19.35
CA THR A 219 21.53 -12.97 19.04
C THR A 219 20.53 -13.11 17.89
N GLY A 220 19.81 -12.05 17.54
CA GLY A 220 18.70 -12.06 16.58
C GLY A 220 17.43 -12.75 17.08
N ARG A 221 17.38 -13.13 18.37
CA ARG A 221 16.24 -13.86 18.95
C ARG A 221 15.14 -12.90 19.39
N VAL A 222 13.89 -13.33 19.24
CA VAL A 222 12.75 -12.66 19.87
C VAL A 222 12.88 -12.81 21.38
N LYS A 223 12.98 -11.69 22.10
CA LYS A 223 12.92 -11.65 23.56
C LYS A 223 11.49 -11.91 24.03
N ASN A 224 10.55 -11.16 23.47
CA ASN A 224 9.12 -11.31 23.69
C ASN A 224 8.30 -10.62 22.59
N PRO A 225 7.05 -11.05 22.36
CA PRO A 225 6.09 -10.20 21.65
C PRO A 225 5.74 -8.97 22.51
N ILE A 226 5.68 -7.79 21.89
CA ILE A 226 5.20 -6.55 22.53
C ILE A 226 3.66 -6.48 22.45
N THR A 227 3.09 -7.03 21.38
CA THR A 227 1.63 -7.14 21.20
C THR A 227 1.28 -8.55 20.74
N THR A 228 0.09 -9.02 21.14
CA THR A 228 -0.47 -10.32 20.76
C THR A 228 -2.00 -10.21 20.71
N GLY A 229 -2.66 -11.10 19.96
CA GLY A 229 -4.11 -11.22 19.89
C GLY A 229 -4.63 -11.36 18.46
N ASN A 230 -5.95 -11.32 18.30
CA ASN A 230 -6.62 -11.42 16.99
C ASN A 230 -6.93 -10.02 16.41
N TYR A 231 -5.95 -9.12 16.46
CA TYR A 231 -6.04 -7.75 15.94
C TYR A 231 -4.71 -7.35 15.31
N VAL A 232 -4.69 -6.29 14.50
CA VAL A 232 -3.46 -5.82 13.85
C VAL A 232 -2.97 -4.51 14.46
N VAL A 233 -1.65 -4.39 14.61
CA VAL A 233 -0.98 -3.11 14.80
C VAL A 233 -0.89 -2.43 13.45
N ARG A 234 -1.44 -1.22 13.36
CA ARG A 234 -1.40 -0.40 12.14
C ARG A 234 -0.14 0.45 12.07
N GLU A 235 0.23 1.06 13.19
CA GLU A 235 1.24 2.12 13.23
C GLU A 235 1.79 2.29 14.64
N VAL A 236 3.08 2.60 14.76
CA VAL A 236 3.70 3.07 16.00
C VAL A 236 3.65 4.60 16.00
N VAL A 237 2.69 5.16 16.74
CA VAL A 237 2.46 6.62 16.80
C VAL A 237 3.56 7.31 17.61
N ASN A 238 3.97 6.69 18.71
CA ASN A 238 5.03 7.20 19.57
C ASN A 238 5.83 6.05 20.16
N ASN A 239 7.15 6.25 20.26
CA ASN A 239 8.06 5.35 20.92
C ASN A 239 8.81 6.09 22.04
N ASP A 240 8.30 6.00 23.27
CA ASP A 240 8.94 6.58 24.45
C ASP A 240 10.01 5.60 24.96
N GLN A 241 11.25 5.79 24.49
CA GLN A 241 12.38 4.94 24.87
C GLN A 241 12.75 5.09 26.35
N ALA A 242 12.56 6.27 26.95
CA ALA A 242 12.86 6.51 28.36
C ALA A 242 11.93 5.71 29.28
N ARG A 243 10.64 5.64 28.93
CA ARG A 243 9.64 4.82 29.63
C ARG A 243 9.54 3.38 29.11
N ARG A 244 10.20 3.07 27.99
CA ARG A 244 10.10 1.80 27.25
C ARG A 244 8.65 1.43 26.93
N GLN A 245 7.92 2.41 26.38
CA GLN A 245 6.50 2.30 26.06
C GLN A 245 6.21 2.74 24.63
N LEU A 246 5.23 2.09 24.01
CA LEU A 246 4.73 2.43 22.68
C LEU A 246 3.29 2.91 22.76
N THR A 247 2.97 3.98 22.03
CA THR A 247 1.59 4.32 21.66
C THR A 247 1.34 3.84 20.24
N LEU A 248 0.29 3.04 20.06
CA LEU A 248 0.02 2.31 18.82
C LEU A 248 -1.36 2.64 18.29
N ARG A 249 -1.50 2.72 16.96
CA ARG A 249 -2.79 2.53 16.29
C ARG A 249 -2.99 1.05 16.04
N VAL A 250 -4.17 0.53 16.37
CA VAL A 250 -4.56 -0.87 16.18
C VAL A 250 -5.92 -0.95 15.51
N MET A 251 -6.21 -2.09 14.88
CA MET A 251 -7.48 -2.36 14.20
C MET A 251 -7.93 -3.80 14.50
N GLY A 252 -9.25 -4.00 14.71
CA GLY A 252 -9.85 -5.31 14.96
C GLY A 252 -9.75 -5.80 16.41
N MET A 253 -9.46 -4.90 17.36
CA MET A 253 -9.34 -5.27 18.78
C MET A 253 -10.70 -5.59 19.44
N ASP A 254 -11.79 -5.01 18.93
CA ASP A 254 -13.15 -5.20 19.44
C ASP A 254 -13.95 -6.06 18.46
N ALA A 255 -14.27 -7.31 18.87
CA ALA A 255 -14.89 -8.31 17.99
C ALA A 255 -16.31 -7.96 17.51
N ASN A 256 -16.98 -7.03 18.17
CA ASN A 256 -18.34 -6.58 17.84
C ASN A 256 -18.35 -5.26 17.02
N GLN A 257 -17.20 -4.81 16.53
CA GLN A 257 -17.06 -3.61 15.71
C GLN A 257 -16.54 -3.92 14.32
N ASP A 258 -16.61 -2.95 13.41
CA ASP A 258 -15.93 -3.04 12.13
C ASP A 258 -14.41 -3.22 12.38
N PRO A 259 -13.79 -4.30 11.87
CA PRO A 259 -12.40 -4.63 12.18
C PRO A 259 -11.40 -3.61 11.62
N TYR A 260 -11.84 -2.66 10.79
CA TYR A 260 -11.03 -1.58 10.27
C TYR A 260 -11.14 -0.28 11.07
N HIS A 261 -11.95 -0.24 12.13
CA HIS A 261 -11.94 0.89 13.06
C HIS A 261 -10.58 1.02 13.73
N VAL A 262 -9.99 2.21 13.62
CA VAL A 262 -8.72 2.52 14.28
C VAL A 262 -8.98 2.86 15.74
N HIS A 263 -8.33 2.12 16.61
CA HIS A 263 -8.21 2.39 18.05
C HIS A 263 -6.76 2.70 18.41
N PHE A 264 -6.58 3.31 19.57
CA PHE A 264 -5.27 3.61 20.14
C PHE A 264 -5.06 2.84 21.44
N ILE A 265 -3.86 2.28 21.58
CA ILE A 265 -3.41 1.65 22.82
C ILE A 265 -2.03 2.16 23.20
N ARG A 266 -1.67 2.02 24.48
CA ARG A 266 -0.29 2.11 24.95
C ARG A 266 0.13 0.79 25.56
N VAL A 267 1.37 0.37 25.35
CA VAL A 267 1.91 -0.89 25.89
C VAL A 267 3.41 -0.77 26.19
N GLY A 268 3.89 -1.48 27.21
CA GLY A 268 5.32 -1.59 27.51
C GLY A 268 6.05 -2.51 26.54
N TYR A 269 7.36 -2.34 26.37
CA TYR A 269 8.18 -3.23 25.52
C TYR A 269 8.18 -4.69 25.97
N ASP A 270 7.89 -4.96 27.24
CA ASP A 270 7.74 -6.31 27.78
C ASP A 270 6.36 -6.93 27.48
N GLY A 271 5.51 -6.22 26.74
CA GLY A 271 4.13 -6.60 26.42
C GLY A 271 3.14 -6.42 27.57
N LYS A 272 3.56 -5.80 28.69
CA LYS A 272 2.71 -5.59 29.86
C LYS A 272 2.15 -4.17 29.90
N ASN A 273 1.28 -3.93 30.88
CA ASN A 273 0.66 -2.63 31.16
C ASN A 273 -0.04 -2.04 29.93
N LEU A 274 -0.76 -2.89 29.19
CA LEU A 274 -1.58 -2.44 28.07
C LEU A 274 -2.68 -1.52 28.59
N VAL A 275 -2.75 -0.31 28.05
CA VAL A 275 -3.79 0.70 28.33
C VAL A 275 -4.54 0.99 27.05
N ARG A 276 -5.87 0.88 27.10
CA ARG A 276 -6.77 1.31 26.02
C ARG A 276 -6.92 2.82 26.09
N LEU A 277 -6.63 3.52 24.99
CA LEU A 277 -6.80 4.98 24.90
C LEU A 277 -8.12 5.36 24.22
N THR A 278 -8.81 4.40 23.60
CA THR A 278 -10.07 4.62 22.89
C THR A 278 -10.96 3.41 23.02
N GLU A 279 -12.25 3.62 23.20
CA GLU A 279 -13.22 2.55 23.46
C GLU A 279 -14.54 2.68 22.68
N ALA A 280 -14.89 3.90 22.23
CA ALA A 280 -16.14 4.12 21.53
C ALA A 280 -16.19 3.33 20.21
N ASN A 281 -17.38 2.99 19.73
CA ASN A 281 -17.51 2.27 18.46
C ASN A 281 -17.33 3.22 17.27
N GLY A 282 -16.13 3.22 16.69
CA GLY A 282 -15.79 4.02 15.51
C GLY A 282 -14.29 4.11 15.25
N THR A 283 -13.93 4.75 14.14
CA THR A 283 -12.52 5.03 13.85
C THR A 283 -12.09 6.33 14.53
N HIS A 284 -10.95 6.30 15.22
CA HIS A 284 -10.50 7.40 16.08
C HIS A 284 -9.33 8.20 15.47
N ASN A 285 -9.22 9.46 15.90
CA ASN A 285 -8.02 10.27 15.85
C ASN A 285 -7.77 10.91 17.23
N LEU A 286 -6.51 11.06 17.63
CA LEU A 286 -6.14 11.67 18.91
C LEU A 286 -5.39 12.97 18.71
N GLU A 287 -5.69 13.96 19.54
CA GLU A 287 -4.95 15.22 19.67
C GLU A 287 -4.56 15.41 21.14
N PHE A 288 -3.27 15.33 21.44
CA PHE A 288 -2.76 15.43 22.81
C PHE A 288 -2.67 16.88 23.29
N SER A 289 -2.93 17.11 24.57
CA SER A 289 -2.67 18.40 25.21
C SER A 289 -1.18 18.74 25.17
N PRO A 290 -0.79 20.04 25.21
CA PRO A 290 0.62 20.43 25.19
C PRO A 290 1.48 19.82 26.31
N ASP A 291 0.88 19.55 27.47
CA ASP A 291 1.52 18.89 28.61
C ASP A 291 1.44 17.35 28.58
N GLY A 292 0.76 16.78 27.58
CA GLY A 292 0.55 15.35 27.39
C GLY A 292 -0.33 14.66 28.44
N GLN A 293 -0.94 15.38 29.38
CA GLN A 293 -1.73 14.78 30.47
C GLN A 293 -3.12 14.32 30.02
N THR A 294 -3.68 14.98 29.02
CA THR A 294 -4.99 14.64 28.43
C THR A 294 -4.90 14.63 26.90
N TYR A 295 -5.96 14.14 26.26
CA TYR A 295 -6.11 14.21 24.81
C TYR A 295 -7.59 14.27 24.44
N VAL A 296 -7.85 14.87 23.28
CA VAL A 296 -9.16 14.81 22.62
C VAL A 296 -9.16 13.62 21.68
N ALA A 297 -10.08 12.69 21.90
CA ALA A 297 -10.38 11.59 20.98
C ALA A 297 -11.57 12.01 20.11
N THR A 298 -11.34 12.19 18.82
CA THR A 298 -12.42 12.36 17.83
C THR A 298 -12.70 11.01 17.19
N PHE A 299 -13.95 10.54 17.21
CA PHE A 299 -14.33 9.31 16.53
C PHE A 299 -15.60 9.48 15.71
N SER A 300 -15.73 8.67 14.66
CA SER A 300 -16.91 8.63 13.81
C SER A 300 -17.06 7.25 13.16
N ARG A 301 -18.23 7.00 12.58
CA ARG A 301 -18.46 5.88 11.67
C ARG A 301 -19.00 6.40 10.34
N ALA A 302 -19.01 5.56 9.30
CA ALA A 302 -19.65 5.92 8.04
C ALA A 302 -21.12 6.37 8.24
N ASP A 303 -21.82 5.79 9.22
CA ASP A 303 -23.22 6.04 9.59
C ASP A 303 -23.40 6.95 10.83
N GLN A 304 -22.33 7.51 11.39
CA GLN A 304 -22.41 8.34 12.60
C GLN A 304 -21.47 9.56 12.52
N PRO A 305 -22.01 10.79 12.65
CA PRO A 305 -21.20 12.01 12.63
C PRO A 305 -20.17 12.05 13.78
N PRO A 306 -19.10 12.86 13.64
CA PRO A 306 -18.04 12.89 14.62
C PRO A 306 -18.50 13.26 16.04
N MET A 307 -17.97 12.54 17.01
CA MET A 307 -18.06 12.84 18.44
C MET A 307 -16.67 13.07 19.02
N ARG A 308 -16.56 13.90 20.04
CA ARG A 308 -15.31 14.27 20.70
C ARG A 308 -15.38 14.01 22.19
N GLU A 309 -14.41 13.24 22.69
CA GLU A 309 -14.24 12.95 24.11
C GLU A 309 -12.92 13.53 24.62
N LEU A 310 -12.94 14.19 25.77
CA LEU A 310 -11.73 14.46 26.53
C LEU A 310 -11.38 13.24 27.36
N ARG A 311 -10.15 12.74 27.24
CA ARG A 311 -9.68 11.54 27.93
C ARG A 311 -8.32 11.81 28.60
N ARG A 312 -8.04 11.07 29.67
CA ARG A 312 -6.79 11.15 30.43
C ARG A 312 -5.73 10.25 29.81
N THR A 313 -4.52 10.75 29.61
CA THR A 313 -3.43 9.98 28.97
C THR A 313 -2.97 8.79 29.82
N THR A 314 -2.95 8.91 31.15
CA THR A 314 -2.35 7.88 32.04
C THR A 314 -3.08 6.54 32.05
N ASP A 315 -4.39 6.53 31.86
CA ASP A 315 -5.22 5.32 31.89
C ASP A 315 -6.29 5.26 30.79
N GLY A 316 -6.35 6.27 29.91
CA GLY A 316 -7.33 6.36 28.84
C GLY A 316 -8.75 6.66 29.32
N LYS A 317 -8.95 6.96 30.61
CA LYS A 317 -10.29 7.18 31.16
C LYS A 317 -10.93 8.41 30.54
N LYS A 318 -12.20 8.27 30.13
CA LYS A 318 -13.03 9.40 29.71
C LYS A 318 -13.25 10.38 30.85
N ILE A 319 -12.97 11.65 30.61
CA ILE A 319 -13.16 12.77 31.53
C ILE A 319 -14.51 13.44 31.24
N ALA A 320 -14.76 13.77 29.97
CA ALA A 320 -15.98 14.45 29.54
C ALA A 320 -16.29 14.19 28.06
N ASP A 321 -17.56 14.27 27.69
CA ASP A 321 -17.98 14.54 26.32
C ASP A 321 -17.76 16.03 26.04
N LEU A 322 -17.11 16.36 24.93
CA LEU A 322 -16.86 17.75 24.54
C LEU A 322 -17.91 18.23 23.53
N GLU A 323 -18.03 17.51 22.42
CA GLU A 323 -18.86 17.91 21.29
C GLU A 323 -19.41 16.69 20.56
N ALA A 324 -20.61 16.82 20.01
CA ALA A 324 -21.21 15.86 19.09
C ALA A 324 -21.73 16.64 17.87
N ALA A 325 -21.29 16.25 16.68
CA ALA A 325 -21.78 16.86 15.46
C ALA A 325 -23.24 16.43 15.18
N ASP A 326 -24.09 17.40 14.86
CA ASP A 326 -25.48 17.16 14.47
C ASP A 326 -25.63 17.17 12.94
N ASP A 327 -26.14 16.07 12.39
CA ASP A 327 -26.40 15.90 10.98
C ASP A 327 -27.88 16.14 10.60
N ALA A 328 -28.72 16.61 11.54
CA ALA A 328 -30.12 16.92 11.27
C ALA A 328 -30.31 17.93 10.10
N PRO A 329 -29.54 19.02 9.98
CA PRO A 329 -29.66 19.93 8.83
C PRO A 329 -29.38 19.24 7.49
N LEU A 330 -28.42 18.30 7.48
CA LEU A 330 -28.10 17.52 6.29
C LEU A 330 -29.23 16.55 5.97
N ARG A 331 -29.72 15.79 6.96
CA ARG A 331 -30.84 14.86 6.77
C ARG A 331 -32.13 15.56 6.33
N ALA A 332 -32.34 16.81 6.73
CA ALA A 332 -33.47 17.63 6.28
C ALA A 332 -33.46 17.91 4.76
N THR A 333 -32.32 17.75 4.08
CA THR A 333 -32.24 17.85 2.61
C THR A 333 -32.71 16.60 1.88
N GLY A 334 -33.06 15.53 2.61
CA GLY A 334 -33.30 14.20 2.07
C GLY A 334 -32.07 13.30 2.03
N TRP A 335 -30.89 13.84 2.39
CA TRP A 335 -29.68 13.04 2.57
C TRP A 335 -29.90 11.92 3.60
N ARG A 336 -29.38 10.73 3.28
CA ARG A 336 -29.49 9.54 4.11
C ARG A 336 -28.09 9.09 4.51
N ARG A 337 -27.96 8.64 5.76
CA ARG A 337 -26.74 7.97 6.22
C ARG A 337 -26.50 6.71 5.39
N PRO A 338 -25.23 6.37 5.09
CA PRO A 338 -24.88 5.04 4.61
C PRO A 338 -25.37 3.96 5.58
N ILE A 339 -25.84 2.84 5.06
CA ILE A 339 -26.21 1.66 5.85
C ILE A 339 -24.99 0.75 5.89
N VAL A 340 -24.34 0.65 7.04
CA VAL A 340 -23.19 -0.25 7.24
C VAL A 340 -23.70 -1.67 7.44
N ILE A 341 -23.18 -2.61 6.65
CA ILE A 341 -23.57 -4.03 6.70
C ILE A 341 -22.32 -4.90 6.83
N SER A 342 -22.41 -5.87 7.73
CA SER A 342 -21.50 -7.02 7.81
C SER A 342 -22.24 -8.28 7.37
N ALA A 343 -21.62 -9.08 6.51
CA ALA A 343 -22.14 -10.37 6.09
C ALA A 343 -21.02 -11.38 5.94
N LYS A 344 -21.37 -12.68 6.00
CA LYS A 344 -20.40 -13.75 5.80
C LYS A 344 -19.93 -13.80 4.34
N GLY A 345 -18.61 -13.94 4.17
CA GLY A 345 -17.96 -14.12 2.88
C GLY A 345 -18.16 -15.53 2.31
N ARG A 346 -17.38 -15.87 1.28
CA ARG A 346 -17.50 -17.15 0.56
C ARG A 346 -17.29 -18.40 1.42
N ASP A 347 -16.60 -18.24 2.56
CA ASP A 347 -16.29 -19.32 3.50
C ASP A 347 -17.40 -19.55 4.53
N GLY A 348 -18.44 -18.70 4.56
CA GLY A 348 -19.53 -18.76 5.53
C GLY A 348 -19.14 -18.35 6.96
N VAL A 349 -17.89 -17.92 7.21
CA VAL A 349 -17.37 -17.66 8.56
C VAL A 349 -16.79 -16.25 8.68
N THR A 350 -16.05 -15.79 7.68
CA THR A 350 -15.37 -14.48 7.71
C THR A 350 -16.35 -13.34 7.50
N ASP A 351 -16.34 -12.36 8.39
CA ASP A 351 -17.14 -11.13 8.25
C ASP A 351 -16.51 -10.17 7.22
N ILE A 352 -17.33 -9.82 6.24
CA ILE A 352 -17.05 -8.89 5.15
C ILE A 352 -17.87 -7.62 5.41
N TRP A 353 -17.18 -6.48 5.39
CA TRP A 353 -17.75 -5.20 5.74
C TRP A 353 -17.88 -4.30 4.52
N GLY A 354 -19.00 -3.61 4.44
CA GLY A 354 -19.30 -2.64 3.41
C GLY A 354 -20.39 -1.67 3.85
N TYR A 355 -20.74 -0.75 2.97
CA TYR A 355 -21.91 0.09 3.15
C TYR A 355 -22.76 0.16 1.90
N VAL A 356 -24.04 0.49 2.11
CA VAL A 356 -25.03 0.76 1.07
C VAL A 356 -25.42 2.23 1.15
N ASN A 357 -25.38 2.94 0.02
CA ASN A 357 -25.99 4.25 -0.10
C ASN A 357 -27.30 4.14 -0.89
N LEU A 358 -28.36 4.71 -0.31
CA LEU A 358 -29.66 4.84 -0.94
C LEU A 358 -29.78 6.22 -1.60
N PRO A 359 -30.52 6.35 -2.72
CA PRO A 359 -30.84 7.66 -3.27
C PRO A 359 -31.62 8.52 -2.28
N THR A 360 -31.48 9.85 -2.35
CA THR A 360 -32.28 10.76 -1.49
C THR A 360 -33.78 10.54 -1.69
N ASN A 361 -34.22 10.28 -2.93
CA ASN A 361 -35.60 10.00 -3.32
C ASN A 361 -36.01 8.51 -3.20
N PHE A 362 -35.35 7.73 -2.34
CA PHE A 362 -35.65 6.31 -2.13
C PHE A 362 -37.12 6.06 -1.79
N ASP A 363 -37.73 5.15 -2.55
CA ASP A 363 -39.10 4.66 -2.41
C ASP A 363 -39.07 3.16 -2.05
N PRO A 364 -39.58 2.76 -0.87
CA PRO A 364 -39.57 1.36 -0.45
C PRO A 364 -40.38 0.43 -1.37
N ASN A 365 -41.25 0.96 -2.23
CA ASN A 365 -42.07 0.18 -3.16
C ASN A 365 -41.39 -0.05 -4.52
N ARG A 366 -40.20 0.51 -4.75
CA ARG A 366 -39.46 0.40 -6.01
C ARG A 366 -38.24 -0.52 -5.88
N LYS A 367 -37.89 -1.18 -6.98
CA LYS A 367 -36.62 -1.93 -7.13
C LYS A 367 -35.60 -1.08 -7.88
N TYR A 368 -34.38 -1.03 -7.36
CA TYR A 368 -33.30 -0.21 -7.87
C TYR A 368 -32.17 -1.11 -8.38
N PRO A 369 -31.62 -0.87 -9.59
CA PRO A 369 -30.36 -1.50 -9.98
C PRO A 369 -29.27 -1.14 -8.97
N VAL A 370 -28.32 -2.06 -8.81
CA VAL A 370 -27.21 -1.90 -7.85
C VAL A 370 -25.93 -1.55 -8.62
N ILE A 371 -25.16 -0.56 -8.14
CA ILE A 371 -23.81 -0.27 -8.66
C ILE A 371 -22.78 -0.44 -7.56
N GLU A 372 -21.82 -1.34 -7.78
CA GLU A 372 -20.64 -1.48 -6.92
C GLU A 372 -19.53 -0.50 -7.35
N GLU A 373 -19.06 0.31 -6.41
CA GLU A 373 -17.79 1.02 -6.56
C GLU A 373 -16.68 0.12 -6.03
N ILE A 374 -15.86 -0.45 -6.92
CA ILE A 374 -14.81 -1.39 -6.53
C ILE A 374 -13.43 -0.74 -6.52
N TYR A 375 -12.69 -1.04 -5.46
CA TYR A 375 -11.25 -1.02 -5.47
C TYR A 375 -10.78 -2.18 -4.58
N ALA A 376 -10.07 -3.15 -5.15
CA ALA A 376 -9.62 -4.36 -4.43
C ALA A 376 -8.08 -4.49 -4.43
N GLY A 377 -7.37 -3.36 -4.54
CA GLY A 377 -5.92 -3.34 -4.46
C GLY A 377 -5.41 -3.89 -3.12
N PRO A 378 -4.54 -4.92 -3.10
CA PRO A 378 -4.13 -5.59 -1.86
C PRO A 378 -3.24 -4.74 -0.92
N HIS A 379 -2.79 -3.57 -1.36
CA HIS A 379 -2.04 -2.63 -0.52
C HIS A 379 -2.90 -1.88 0.51
N GLY A 380 -4.22 -2.06 0.53
CA GLY A 380 -5.08 -1.32 1.44
C GLY A 380 -6.46 -1.94 1.64
N HIS A 381 -7.30 -1.21 2.36
CA HIS A 381 -8.74 -1.41 2.44
C HIS A 381 -9.41 -0.11 1.94
N HIS A 382 -10.57 -0.21 1.32
CA HIS A 382 -11.09 0.85 0.45
C HIS A 382 -12.50 1.29 0.81
N VAL A 383 -13.17 0.57 1.72
CA VAL A 383 -14.37 1.06 2.40
C VAL A 383 -13.95 2.07 3.45
N ARG A 384 -14.42 3.31 3.33
CA ARG A 384 -14.17 4.32 4.36
C ARG A 384 -14.93 3.99 5.64
N LYS A 385 -14.27 4.26 6.77
CA LYS A 385 -14.78 3.93 8.11
C LYS A 385 -15.25 5.13 8.90
N GLY A 386 -14.75 6.33 8.62
CA GLY A 386 -15.20 7.57 9.25
C GLY A 386 -16.38 8.21 8.52
N PHE A 387 -17.00 9.21 9.15
CA PHE A 387 -18.12 9.97 8.58
C PHE A 387 -17.67 10.89 7.45
N ASN A 388 -18.29 10.80 6.28
CA ASN A 388 -18.14 11.79 5.21
C ASN A 388 -19.49 12.00 4.53
N PRO A 389 -20.10 13.19 4.66
CA PRO A 389 -21.36 13.46 3.97
C PRO A 389 -21.18 13.63 2.45
N SER A 390 -19.95 13.86 1.99
CA SER A 390 -19.59 14.05 0.57
C SER A 390 -19.05 12.81 -0.12
N GLU A 391 -18.88 11.70 0.60
CA GLU A 391 -18.33 10.45 0.07
C GLU A 391 -19.37 9.36 -0.04
N GLY A 392 -19.04 8.38 -0.88
CA GLY A 392 -20.01 7.50 -1.48
C GLY A 392 -20.33 8.04 -2.86
N SER A 393 -20.53 7.12 -3.77
CA SER A 393 -21.40 7.14 -4.94
C SER A 393 -22.67 8.01 -4.89
N GLY A 394 -22.85 8.98 -3.99
CA GLY A 394 -23.96 9.93 -3.90
C GLY A 394 -24.41 10.44 -5.27
N PRO A 395 -23.53 10.99 -6.13
CA PRO A 395 -23.92 11.39 -7.47
C PRO A 395 -24.48 10.25 -8.34
N VAL A 396 -23.97 9.02 -8.18
CA VAL A 396 -24.47 7.83 -8.88
C VAL A 396 -25.80 7.38 -8.26
N ALA A 397 -25.92 7.36 -6.93
CA ALA A 397 -27.15 7.01 -6.23
C ALA A 397 -28.30 7.94 -6.67
N GLU A 398 -28.04 9.24 -6.78
CA GLU A 398 -29.01 10.25 -7.23
C GLU A 398 -29.52 10.04 -8.67
N LEU A 399 -28.84 9.23 -9.50
CA LEU A 399 -29.37 8.81 -10.80
C LEU A 399 -30.46 7.74 -10.69
N GLY A 400 -30.76 7.26 -9.48
CA GLY A 400 -31.75 6.21 -9.23
C GLY A 400 -31.13 4.82 -9.05
N PHE A 401 -29.90 4.73 -8.56
CA PHE A 401 -29.23 3.47 -8.24
C PHE A 401 -29.12 3.28 -6.72
N ILE A 402 -29.15 2.03 -6.26
CA ILE A 402 -28.55 1.70 -4.96
C ILE A 402 -27.07 1.45 -5.21
N THR A 403 -26.22 1.93 -4.32
CA THR A 403 -24.78 1.83 -4.55
C THR A 403 -24.08 1.21 -3.35
N VAL A 404 -23.06 0.41 -3.62
CA VAL A 404 -22.37 -0.38 -2.58
C VAL A 404 -20.86 -0.24 -2.70
N LYS A 405 -20.17 -0.31 -1.56
CA LYS A 405 -18.71 -0.41 -1.49
C LYS A 405 -18.35 -1.43 -0.42
N ILE A 406 -17.50 -2.38 -0.77
CA ILE A 406 -17.26 -3.60 0.01
C ILE A 406 -15.75 -3.89 0.03
N ASP A 407 -15.20 -4.35 1.16
CA ASP A 407 -13.83 -4.86 1.27
C ASP A 407 -13.87 -6.39 1.43
N GLY A 408 -13.73 -7.09 0.30
CA GLY A 408 -13.62 -8.56 0.27
C GLY A 408 -12.26 -9.09 0.75
N MET A 409 -12.14 -10.41 0.89
CA MET A 409 -10.85 -11.03 1.20
C MET A 409 -9.82 -10.72 0.11
N GLY A 410 -8.54 -10.61 0.49
CA GLY A 410 -7.45 -10.12 -0.34
C GLY A 410 -7.12 -8.65 -0.11
N THR A 411 -8.03 -7.86 0.48
CA THR A 411 -7.69 -6.52 0.95
C THR A 411 -6.84 -6.57 2.23
N ASN A 412 -6.14 -5.48 2.53
CA ASN A 412 -5.14 -5.42 3.58
C ASN A 412 -5.75 -5.20 4.97
N TRP A 413 -4.90 -5.01 5.99
CA TRP A 413 -5.25 -4.53 7.33
C TRP A 413 -6.21 -5.44 8.12
N ARG A 414 -6.28 -6.70 7.72
CA ARG A 414 -6.86 -7.84 8.45
C ARG A 414 -5.75 -8.85 8.75
N SER A 415 -6.12 -10.07 9.16
CA SER A 415 -5.17 -11.16 9.35
C SER A 415 -4.38 -11.46 8.07
N LYS A 416 -3.22 -12.09 8.23
CA LYS A 416 -2.38 -12.59 7.12
C LYS A 416 -3.21 -13.48 6.19
N ALA A 417 -3.99 -14.40 6.73
CA ALA A 417 -4.83 -15.31 5.95
C ALA A 417 -5.89 -14.58 5.11
N PHE A 418 -6.46 -13.49 5.63
CA PHE A 418 -7.40 -12.65 4.86
C PHE A 418 -6.69 -11.95 3.69
N HIS A 419 -5.47 -11.47 3.90
CA HIS A 419 -4.68 -10.76 2.89
C HIS A 419 -4.04 -11.71 1.85
N ASP A 420 -3.63 -12.91 2.27
CA ASP A 420 -2.98 -13.94 1.44
C ASP A 420 -3.88 -14.44 0.30
N MET A 421 -5.20 -14.19 0.35
CA MET A 421 -6.12 -14.47 -0.76
C MET A 421 -5.73 -13.76 -2.07
N ALA A 422 -5.01 -12.63 -1.98
CA ALA A 422 -4.50 -11.93 -3.16
C ALA A 422 -3.21 -12.55 -3.74
N TRP A 423 -2.53 -13.44 -3.02
CA TRP A 423 -1.24 -13.99 -3.44
C TRP A 423 -1.37 -14.76 -4.75
N GLN A 424 -0.66 -14.29 -5.78
CA GLN A 424 -0.67 -14.84 -7.14
C GLN A 424 -2.05 -14.90 -7.81
N ASN A 425 -3.06 -14.23 -7.26
CA ASN A 425 -4.45 -14.34 -7.68
C ASN A 425 -5.22 -13.02 -7.49
N ILE A 426 -4.64 -11.91 -7.94
CA ILE A 426 -5.25 -10.58 -7.75
C ILE A 426 -6.55 -10.40 -8.54
N ALA A 427 -6.79 -11.22 -9.57
CA ALA A 427 -8.06 -11.27 -10.29
C ALA A 427 -9.24 -11.77 -9.45
N ASP A 428 -8.99 -12.46 -8.33
CA ASP A 428 -10.03 -12.86 -7.38
C ASP A 428 -10.78 -11.65 -6.82
N ALA A 429 -10.04 -10.59 -6.44
CA ALA A 429 -10.54 -9.31 -5.97
C ALA A 429 -11.62 -9.37 -4.86
N GLY A 430 -11.79 -10.52 -4.20
CA GLY A 430 -12.89 -10.73 -3.26
C GLY A 430 -14.26 -10.94 -3.91
N PHE A 431 -14.36 -11.21 -5.22
CA PHE A 431 -15.66 -11.27 -5.94
C PHE A 431 -16.66 -12.26 -5.33
N PRO A 432 -16.29 -13.51 -5.01
CA PRO A 432 -17.21 -14.42 -4.33
C PRO A 432 -17.72 -13.87 -2.98
N ASP A 433 -16.89 -13.12 -2.25
CA ASP A 433 -17.28 -12.49 -0.99
C ASP A 433 -18.25 -11.32 -1.21
N ARG A 434 -17.95 -10.47 -2.20
CA ARG A 434 -18.77 -9.31 -2.59
C ARG A 434 -20.16 -9.74 -3.07
N ILE A 435 -20.24 -10.79 -3.88
CA ILE A 435 -21.49 -11.36 -4.37
C ILE A 435 -22.30 -11.95 -3.20
N ALA A 436 -21.66 -12.71 -2.30
CA ALA A 436 -22.33 -13.25 -1.11
C ALA A 436 -22.84 -12.12 -0.21
N TRP A 437 -22.03 -11.09 0.01
CA TRP A 437 -22.39 -9.91 0.79
C TRP A 437 -23.58 -9.17 0.18
N MET A 438 -23.61 -8.93 -1.14
CA MET A 438 -24.73 -8.26 -1.81
C MET A 438 -26.02 -9.07 -1.72
N LYS A 439 -25.94 -10.41 -1.82
CA LYS A 439 -27.10 -11.29 -1.61
C LYS A 439 -27.65 -11.18 -0.19
N ALA A 440 -26.78 -11.13 0.82
CA ALA A 440 -27.18 -10.93 2.21
C ALA A 440 -27.75 -9.51 2.44
N ALA A 441 -27.14 -8.48 1.86
CA ALA A 441 -27.63 -7.11 1.93
C ALA A 441 -29.03 -6.97 1.30
N ALA A 442 -29.30 -7.65 0.18
CA ALA A 442 -30.62 -7.65 -0.45
C ALA A 442 -31.71 -8.36 0.37
N GLN A 443 -31.36 -9.20 1.35
CA GLN A 443 -32.34 -9.72 2.32
C GLN A 443 -32.78 -8.63 3.31
N GLN A 444 -31.88 -7.71 3.66
CA GLN A 444 -32.17 -6.58 4.55
C GLN A 444 -32.76 -5.38 3.80
N ILE A 445 -32.40 -5.22 2.53
CA ILE A 445 -32.84 -4.16 1.62
C ILE A 445 -33.42 -4.82 0.37
N PRO A 446 -34.67 -5.32 0.41
CA PRO A 446 -35.28 -6.03 -0.72
C PRO A 446 -35.33 -5.20 -2.00
N GLN A 447 -35.24 -3.88 -1.92
CA GLN A 447 -35.23 -2.95 -3.03
C GLN A 447 -33.97 -3.06 -3.90
N MET A 448 -32.90 -3.71 -3.42
CA MET A 448 -31.72 -4.04 -4.22
C MET A 448 -32.06 -5.08 -5.30
N ASP A 449 -32.07 -4.65 -6.56
CA ASP A 449 -32.31 -5.53 -7.70
C ASP A 449 -31.01 -6.16 -8.19
N LEU A 450 -30.71 -7.34 -7.65
CA LEU A 450 -29.50 -8.10 -8.02
C LEU A 450 -29.57 -8.75 -9.42
N SER A 451 -30.67 -8.59 -10.16
CA SER A 451 -30.70 -8.95 -11.59
C SER A 451 -30.05 -7.88 -12.48
N ARG A 452 -29.86 -6.65 -11.94
CA ARG A 452 -29.32 -5.49 -12.64
C ARG A 452 -28.17 -4.86 -11.84
N VAL A 453 -27.01 -5.53 -11.86
CA VAL A 453 -25.82 -5.09 -11.13
C VAL A 453 -24.78 -4.49 -12.07
N GLY A 454 -24.37 -3.26 -11.81
CA GLY A 454 -23.23 -2.60 -12.43
C GLY A 454 -22.01 -2.54 -11.50
N ILE A 455 -20.85 -2.27 -12.07
CA ILE A 455 -19.60 -2.11 -11.32
C ILE A 455 -18.67 -1.11 -11.99
N TYR A 456 -17.98 -0.29 -11.21
CA TYR A 456 -16.96 0.63 -11.73
C TYR A 456 -15.81 0.82 -10.75
N GLY A 457 -14.66 1.18 -11.30
CA GLY A 457 -13.47 1.48 -10.51
C GLY A 457 -12.34 2.05 -11.36
N GLY A 458 -11.41 2.74 -10.69
CA GLY A 458 -10.20 3.29 -11.30
C GLY A 458 -8.95 2.52 -10.89
N SER A 459 -7.90 2.51 -11.73
CA SER A 459 -6.61 1.88 -11.41
C SER A 459 -6.78 0.36 -11.16
N ALA A 460 -6.32 -0.18 -10.01
CA ALA A 460 -6.65 -1.56 -9.61
C ALA A 460 -8.16 -1.84 -9.67
N GLY A 461 -9.02 -0.88 -9.29
CA GLY A 461 -10.48 -1.00 -9.43
C GLY A 461 -10.95 -1.10 -10.89
N GLY A 462 -10.22 -0.50 -11.84
CA GLY A 462 -10.49 -0.62 -13.28
C GLY A 462 -10.14 -2.02 -13.79
N GLN A 463 -9.02 -2.57 -13.34
CA GLN A 463 -8.67 -3.98 -13.56
C GLN A 463 -9.74 -4.91 -12.98
N ASN A 464 -10.13 -4.69 -11.72
CA ASN A 464 -11.18 -5.47 -11.06
C ASN A 464 -12.50 -5.38 -11.85
N THR A 465 -12.88 -4.19 -12.32
CA THR A 465 -14.10 -4.01 -13.12
C THR A 465 -14.09 -4.85 -14.40
N ALA A 466 -12.97 -4.90 -15.13
CA ALA A 466 -12.87 -5.80 -16.27
C ALA A 466 -12.96 -7.27 -15.85
N HIS A 467 -12.23 -7.70 -14.81
CA HIS A 467 -12.35 -9.06 -14.27
C HIS A 467 -13.78 -9.43 -13.85
N ALA A 468 -14.55 -8.49 -13.30
CA ALA A 468 -15.94 -8.72 -12.92
C ALA A 468 -16.80 -9.16 -14.12
N LEU A 469 -16.64 -8.52 -15.28
CA LEU A 469 -17.42 -8.82 -16.47
C LEU A 469 -16.87 -10.04 -17.23
N LEU A 470 -15.55 -10.30 -17.12
CA LEU A 470 -14.88 -11.43 -17.76
C LEU A 470 -15.00 -12.74 -16.97
N LEU A 471 -15.10 -12.70 -15.64
CA LEU A 471 -15.11 -13.88 -14.77
C LEU A 471 -16.44 -14.07 -14.02
N HIS A 472 -17.19 -12.97 -13.82
CA HIS A 472 -18.42 -12.95 -13.02
C HIS A 472 -19.58 -12.27 -13.76
N GLY A 473 -19.58 -12.25 -15.10
CA GLY A 473 -20.60 -11.57 -15.91
C GLY A 473 -22.02 -12.18 -15.83
N ASP A 474 -22.16 -13.36 -15.20
CA ASP A 474 -23.47 -13.89 -14.82
C ASP A 474 -24.11 -13.11 -13.67
N PHE A 475 -23.33 -12.38 -12.88
CA PHE A 475 -23.81 -11.49 -11.83
C PHE A 475 -23.72 -10.02 -12.26
N TYR A 476 -22.55 -9.55 -12.71
CA TYR A 476 -22.34 -8.17 -13.16
C TYR A 476 -22.74 -7.99 -14.63
N LYS A 477 -23.56 -6.98 -14.92
CA LYS A 477 -24.16 -6.74 -16.24
C LYS A 477 -23.53 -5.57 -16.99
N VAL A 478 -23.02 -4.59 -16.26
CA VAL A 478 -22.46 -3.36 -16.83
C VAL A 478 -21.19 -2.98 -16.06
N GLY A 479 -20.10 -2.74 -16.77
CA GLY A 479 -18.79 -2.39 -16.19
C GLY A 479 -18.25 -1.09 -16.77
N VAL A 480 -17.72 -0.19 -15.94
CA VAL A 480 -16.93 0.97 -16.40
C VAL A 480 -15.53 0.92 -15.77
N ALA A 481 -14.55 0.52 -16.58
CA ALA A 481 -13.18 0.30 -16.16
C ALA A 481 -12.30 1.51 -16.52
N ASP A 482 -11.79 2.23 -15.52
CA ASP A 482 -11.00 3.46 -15.71
C ASP A 482 -9.51 3.23 -15.42
N CYS A 483 -8.65 3.41 -16.43
CA CYS A 483 -7.20 3.34 -16.32
C CYS A 483 -6.69 2.08 -15.59
N GLY A 484 -7.28 0.92 -15.90
CA GLY A 484 -6.91 -0.36 -15.30
C GLY A 484 -5.63 -0.96 -15.89
N CYS A 485 -4.92 -1.75 -15.08
CA CYS A 485 -3.89 -2.64 -15.61
C CYS A 485 -4.56 -3.96 -16.02
N TYR A 486 -4.71 -4.17 -17.32
CA TYR A 486 -5.41 -5.33 -17.87
C TYR A 486 -4.48 -6.52 -18.13
N ASP A 487 -3.17 -6.32 -17.98
CA ASP A 487 -2.16 -7.37 -17.95
C ASP A 487 -1.03 -6.94 -17.00
N ASN A 488 -0.89 -7.63 -15.87
CA ASN A 488 0.06 -7.28 -14.81
C ASN A 488 1.53 -7.35 -15.25
N ARG A 489 1.83 -7.99 -16.37
CA ARG A 489 3.17 -7.96 -17.00
C ARG A 489 3.51 -6.57 -17.54
N MET A 490 2.51 -5.72 -17.75
CA MET A 490 2.66 -4.40 -18.36
C MET A 490 2.79 -3.25 -17.36
N ASP A 491 2.47 -3.46 -16.08
CA ASP A 491 2.45 -2.40 -15.05
C ASP A 491 3.73 -2.38 -14.21
N LYS A 492 3.86 -1.39 -13.34
CA LYS A 492 5.04 -1.17 -12.48
C LYS A 492 5.39 -2.39 -11.64
N ILE A 493 6.67 -2.76 -11.66
CA ILE A 493 7.22 -3.95 -11.00
C ILE A 493 6.89 -4.04 -9.50
N TRP A 494 7.01 -2.94 -8.76
CA TRP A 494 6.89 -2.93 -7.30
C TRP A 494 5.51 -3.37 -6.83
N TRP A 495 4.46 -3.00 -7.57
CA TRP A 495 3.10 -3.32 -7.18
C TRP A 495 2.85 -4.78 -7.55
N ASN A 496 3.14 -5.15 -8.80
CA ASN A 496 2.83 -6.48 -9.28
C ASN A 496 3.62 -7.57 -8.55
N GLU A 497 4.95 -7.45 -8.41
CA GLU A 497 5.74 -8.48 -7.72
C GLU A 497 5.42 -8.58 -6.21
N ALA A 498 4.88 -7.54 -5.57
CA ALA A 498 4.51 -7.56 -4.14
C ALA A 498 3.42 -8.59 -3.79
N TRP A 499 2.43 -8.78 -4.67
CA TRP A 499 1.34 -9.74 -4.43
C TRP A 499 1.30 -10.87 -5.45
N MET A 500 2.02 -10.77 -6.56
CA MET A 500 2.12 -11.83 -7.56
C MET A 500 3.47 -12.56 -7.52
N GLY A 501 4.42 -12.13 -6.68
CA GLY A 501 5.76 -12.71 -6.64
C GLY A 501 6.49 -12.51 -7.97
N ARG A 502 7.46 -13.37 -8.29
CA ARG A 502 8.15 -13.28 -9.59
C ARG A 502 7.22 -13.64 -10.74
N MET A 503 7.49 -13.06 -11.90
CA MET A 503 6.75 -13.36 -13.13
C MET A 503 6.75 -14.86 -13.44
N GLY A 504 5.55 -15.38 -13.71
CA GLY A 504 5.30 -16.80 -14.01
C GLY A 504 3.94 -16.99 -14.70
N PRO A 505 3.51 -18.23 -14.98
CA PRO A 505 2.30 -18.52 -15.74
C PRO A 505 1.02 -17.93 -15.15
N HIS A 506 0.96 -17.74 -13.83
CA HIS A 506 -0.17 -17.13 -13.13
C HIS A 506 -0.44 -15.68 -13.54
N TYR A 507 0.56 -14.94 -14.04
CA TYR A 507 0.35 -13.59 -14.58
C TYR A 507 -0.55 -13.61 -15.82
N GLU A 508 -0.23 -14.48 -16.77
CA GLU A 508 -0.96 -14.62 -18.03
C GLU A 508 -2.33 -15.25 -17.83
N ALA A 509 -2.44 -16.23 -16.93
CA ALA A 509 -3.68 -16.92 -16.61
C ALA A 509 -4.81 -15.98 -16.13
N GLN A 510 -4.45 -14.78 -15.66
CA GLN A 510 -5.39 -13.79 -15.15
C GLN A 510 -5.34 -12.45 -15.89
N ALA A 511 -4.62 -12.35 -16.99
CA ALA A 511 -4.64 -11.14 -17.82
C ALA A 511 -6.02 -10.98 -18.46
N CYS A 512 -6.62 -9.79 -18.39
CA CYS A 512 -7.89 -9.50 -19.03
C CYS A 512 -7.82 -9.70 -20.56
N SER A 513 -6.65 -9.49 -21.17
CA SER A 513 -6.41 -9.74 -22.59
C SER A 513 -6.57 -11.23 -22.95
N THR A 514 -6.12 -12.17 -22.11
CA THR A 514 -6.32 -13.61 -22.34
C THR A 514 -7.75 -14.05 -22.01
N LEU A 515 -8.40 -13.35 -21.07
CA LEU A 515 -9.77 -13.62 -20.65
C LEU A 515 -10.83 -12.95 -21.53
N ALA A 516 -10.46 -12.08 -22.47
CA ALA A 516 -11.37 -11.30 -23.31
C ALA A 516 -12.53 -12.10 -23.96
N PRO A 517 -12.34 -13.36 -24.45
CA PRO A 517 -13.44 -14.18 -24.97
C PRO A 517 -14.59 -14.44 -23.98
N ASN A 518 -14.32 -14.33 -22.67
CA ASN A 518 -15.30 -14.57 -21.63
C ASN A 518 -16.22 -13.37 -21.39
N LEU A 519 -16.02 -12.23 -22.07
CA LEU A 519 -16.83 -11.04 -21.83
C LEU A 519 -18.33 -11.35 -21.99
N LYS A 520 -19.07 -11.05 -20.92
CA LYS A 520 -20.53 -11.00 -20.84
C LYS A 520 -20.94 -9.62 -20.31
N GLY A 521 -22.08 -9.10 -20.78
CA GLY A 521 -22.58 -7.78 -20.40
C GLY A 521 -21.99 -6.64 -21.22
N HIS A 522 -22.10 -5.41 -20.71
CA HIS A 522 -21.65 -4.20 -21.38
C HIS A 522 -20.43 -3.61 -20.68
N LEU A 523 -19.33 -3.42 -21.41
CA LEU A 523 -18.08 -2.90 -20.86
C LEU A 523 -17.72 -1.56 -21.52
N MET A 524 -17.50 -0.53 -20.71
CA MET A 524 -16.83 0.71 -21.11
C MET A 524 -15.41 0.73 -20.55
N ILE A 525 -14.44 1.03 -21.40
CA ILE A 525 -13.01 1.11 -21.07
C ILE A 525 -12.54 2.55 -21.26
N LEU A 526 -11.98 3.15 -20.22
CA LEU A 526 -11.50 4.53 -20.22
C LEU A 526 -9.98 4.55 -19.99
N VAL A 527 -9.26 5.41 -20.72
CA VAL A 527 -7.81 5.56 -20.56
C VAL A 527 -7.37 7.01 -20.77
N GLY A 528 -6.47 7.47 -19.91
CA GLY A 528 -5.75 8.72 -20.10
C GLY A 528 -4.60 8.52 -21.07
N GLU A 529 -4.49 9.37 -22.08
CA GLU A 529 -3.42 9.29 -23.08
C GLU A 529 -2.01 9.39 -22.48
N GLU A 530 -1.86 10.25 -21.47
CA GLU A 530 -0.57 10.58 -20.83
C GLU A 530 -0.38 9.87 -19.47
N ASP A 531 -1.06 8.74 -19.25
CA ASP A 531 -0.95 7.99 -18.01
C ASP A 531 0.47 7.46 -17.79
N THR A 532 1.14 7.96 -16.76
CA THR A 532 2.48 7.49 -16.37
C THR A 532 2.47 6.53 -15.18
N ASN A 533 1.29 6.21 -14.64
CA ASN A 533 1.15 5.28 -13.53
C ASN A 533 0.84 3.87 -14.05
N VAL A 534 -0.15 3.73 -14.92
CA VAL A 534 -0.47 2.48 -15.62
C VAL A 534 -0.25 2.72 -17.10
N ASP A 535 0.65 1.95 -17.71
CA ASP A 535 0.97 2.06 -19.14
C ASP A 535 -0.30 1.94 -20.01
N PRO A 536 -0.67 2.98 -20.79
CA PRO A 536 -1.84 2.95 -21.68
C PRO A 536 -1.85 1.76 -22.64
N ALA A 537 -0.67 1.21 -22.99
CA ALA A 537 -0.57 0.03 -23.82
C ALA A 537 -1.29 -1.19 -23.22
N SER A 538 -1.41 -1.29 -21.89
CA SER A 538 -2.18 -2.34 -21.23
C SER A 538 -3.66 -2.29 -21.63
N THR A 539 -4.23 -1.08 -21.75
CA THR A 539 -5.59 -0.87 -22.25
C THR A 539 -5.73 -1.27 -23.71
N TYR A 540 -4.80 -0.84 -24.56
CA TYR A 540 -4.86 -1.15 -26.00
C TYR A 540 -4.76 -2.66 -26.26
N GLN A 541 -4.02 -3.40 -25.43
CA GLN A 541 -3.95 -4.87 -25.52
C GLN A 541 -5.27 -5.55 -25.18
N LEU A 542 -6.03 -5.05 -24.20
CA LEU A 542 -7.38 -5.56 -23.92
C LEU A 542 -8.34 -5.24 -25.08
N VAL A 543 -8.30 -4.02 -25.60
CA VAL A 543 -9.11 -3.57 -26.74
C VAL A 543 -8.87 -4.46 -27.98
N ASP A 544 -7.60 -4.72 -28.31
CA ASP A 544 -7.21 -5.63 -29.41
C ASP A 544 -7.72 -7.07 -29.16
N ALA A 545 -7.60 -7.57 -27.93
CA ALA A 545 -8.08 -8.91 -27.58
C ALA A 545 -9.61 -9.03 -27.69
N LEU A 546 -10.37 -8.00 -27.29
CA LEU A 546 -11.82 -7.95 -27.44
C LEU A 546 -12.24 -7.92 -28.91
N ASN A 547 -11.54 -7.15 -29.76
CA ASN A 547 -11.78 -7.15 -31.20
C ASN A 547 -11.56 -8.55 -31.81
N LYS A 548 -10.46 -9.21 -31.45
CA LYS A 548 -10.15 -10.58 -31.93
C LYS A 548 -11.17 -11.61 -31.46
N ALA A 549 -11.77 -11.39 -30.30
CA ALA A 549 -12.80 -12.24 -29.72
C ALA A 549 -14.23 -11.90 -30.19
N ASP A 550 -14.39 -10.95 -31.12
CA ASP A 550 -15.68 -10.47 -31.63
C ASP A 550 -16.63 -10.04 -30.49
N LYS A 551 -16.12 -9.18 -29.60
CA LYS A 551 -16.84 -8.68 -28.43
C LYS A 551 -17.15 -7.19 -28.56
N ASP A 552 -18.39 -6.81 -28.19
CA ASP A 552 -18.82 -5.42 -28.11
C ASP A 552 -18.30 -4.74 -26.84
N TYR A 553 -17.81 -3.49 -26.97
CA TYR A 553 -17.41 -2.62 -25.87
C TYR A 553 -17.47 -1.15 -26.29
N GLU A 554 -17.54 -0.23 -25.32
CA GLU A 554 -17.31 1.21 -25.55
C GLU A 554 -15.89 1.57 -25.10
N PHE A 555 -15.15 2.31 -25.93
CA PHE A 555 -13.79 2.74 -25.60
C PHE A 555 -13.67 4.26 -25.69
N ILE A 556 -13.13 4.88 -24.63
CA ILE A 556 -12.86 6.32 -24.59
C ILE A 556 -11.40 6.54 -24.20
N LEU A 557 -10.62 7.01 -25.17
CA LEU A 557 -9.32 7.64 -24.92
C LEU A 557 -9.54 9.11 -24.61
N VAL A 558 -8.91 9.61 -23.55
CA VAL A 558 -9.01 11.01 -23.11
C VAL A 558 -7.69 11.73 -23.40
N PRO A 559 -7.61 12.55 -24.49
CA PRO A 559 -6.38 13.21 -24.88
C PRO A 559 -5.83 14.15 -23.81
N GLY A 560 -4.52 14.09 -23.57
CA GLY A 560 -3.82 14.88 -22.56
C GLY A 560 -4.17 14.58 -21.10
N ALA A 561 -5.03 13.60 -20.82
CA ALA A 561 -5.33 13.18 -19.45
C ALA A 561 -4.30 12.17 -18.95
N GLY A 562 -3.94 12.27 -17.67
CA GLY A 562 -3.17 11.26 -16.95
C GLY A 562 -4.05 10.18 -16.32
N HIS A 563 -3.55 9.56 -15.26
CA HIS A 563 -4.23 8.47 -14.53
C HIS A 563 -5.55 8.92 -13.87
N GLY A 564 -6.63 8.16 -14.11
CA GLY A 564 -7.95 8.38 -13.49
C GLY A 564 -8.81 9.40 -14.25
N THR A 565 -9.37 8.98 -15.38
CA THR A 565 -10.08 9.89 -16.29
C THR A 565 -11.45 10.31 -15.81
N THR A 566 -12.10 9.52 -14.95
CA THR A 566 -13.41 9.83 -14.36
C THR A 566 -13.36 11.02 -13.37
N GLY A 567 -12.17 11.53 -13.03
CA GLY A 567 -12.01 12.84 -12.39
C GLY A 567 -12.49 14.00 -13.27
N ASN A 568 -12.44 13.84 -14.60
CA ASN A 568 -13.00 14.81 -15.54
C ASN A 568 -14.53 14.74 -15.54
N PRO A 569 -15.25 15.85 -15.25
CA PRO A 569 -16.71 15.85 -15.20
C PRO A 569 -17.41 15.38 -16.48
N ALA A 570 -16.84 15.66 -17.66
CA ALA A 570 -17.41 15.25 -18.93
C ALA A 570 -17.30 13.74 -19.14
N VAL A 571 -16.16 13.14 -18.77
CA VAL A 571 -15.95 11.68 -18.82
C VAL A 571 -16.81 10.98 -17.77
N ARG A 572 -16.87 11.53 -16.56
CA ARG A 572 -17.75 11.03 -15.49
C ARG A 572 -19.22 10.99 -15.90
N ARG A 573 -19.69 12.01 -16.62
CA ARG A 573 -21.04 12.01 -17.19
C ARG A 573 -21.24 10.86 -18.17
N ARG A 574 -20.25 10.52 -19.02
CA ARG A 574 -20.34 9.36 -19.94
C ARG A 574 -20.49 8.05 -19.18
N MET A 575 -19.76 7.87 -18.08
CA MET A 575 -19.93 6.72 -17.18
C MET A 575 -21.37 6.64 -16.63
N TRP A 576 -21.92 7.76 -16.15
CA TRP A 576 -23.30 7.83 -15.66
C TRP A 576 -24.31 7.47 -16.74
N ASP A 577 -24.15 8.06 -17.92
CA ASP A 577 -25.01 7.84 -19.07
C ASP A 577 -25.01 6.36 -19.50
N PHE A 578 -23.84 5.72 -19.47
CA PHE A 578 -23.68 4.31 -19.79
C PHE A 578 -24.45 3.40 -18.81
N PHE A 579 -24.36 3.66 -17.50
CA PHE A 579 -25.14 2.91 -16.52
C PHE A 579 -26.65 3.11 -16.69
N VAL A 580 -27.09 4.36 -16.91
CA VAL A 580 -28.52 4.66 -17.13
C VAL A 580 -29.04 3.92 -18.37
N ARG A 581 -28.29 3.95 -19.48
CA ARG A 581 -28.66 3.23 -20.71
C ARG A 581 -28.80 1.73 -20.47
N HIS A 582 -27.79 1.10 -19.88
CA HIS A 582 -27.71 -0.37 -19.84
C HIS A 582 -28.37 -1.03 -18.62
N LEU A 583 -28.55 -0.32 -17.50
CA LEU A 583 -29.24 -0.86 -16.31
C LEU A 583 -30.68 -0.38 -16.17
N MET A 584 -31.03 0.79 -16.73
CA MET A 584 -32.40 1.33 -16.66
C MET A 584 -33.13 1.28 -17.99
N GLY A 585 -32.44 1.07 -19.12
CA GLY A 585 -33.06 1.08 -20.44
C GLY A 585 -33.55 2.47 -20.88
N VAL A 586 -32.94 3.53 -20.34
CA VAL A 586 -33.30 4.93 -20.62
C VAL A 586 -32.15 5.59 -21.37
N GLU A 587 -32.42 6.23 -22.51
CA GLU A 587 -31.39 7.03 -23.18
C GLU A 587 -31.24 8.39 -22.45
N PRO A 588 -30.05 8.73 -21.93
CA PRO A 588 -29.83 9.98 -21.20
C PRO A 588 -29.98 11.21 -22.10
N ARG A 589 -30.40 12.35 -21.53
CA ARG A 589 -30.52 13.61 -22.28
C ARG A 589 -29.14 14.03 -22.81
N ARG A 590 -29.09 14.37 -24.11
CA ARG A 590 -27.88 14.80 -24.82
C ARG A 590 -27.46 16.21 -24.45
#